data_AF-A0A353NEY2-F1
#
_entry.id   AF-A0A353NEY2-F1
#
_cell.length_a   1.000
_cell.length_b   1.000
_cell.length_c   1.000
_cell.angle_alpha   90.00
_cell.angle_beta   90.00
_cell.angle_gamma   90.00
#
_symmetry.space_group_name_H-M   'P 1'
#
loop_
_entity.id
_entity.type
_entity.pdbx_description
1 polymer ?
#
loop_
_entity_poly.entity_id
_entity_poly.type
_entity_poly.pdbx_seq_one_letter_code
_entity_poly.pdbx_strand_id
1 'polypeptide(L)'
;MIDTGRRFETRALHGDEVTERNEANHNALRFPVYAGVAFDFATAEDMELAFTHRKPAHAYSRITNPTVEHFEKKLTLLEGGLTTVALSSGMAALTAALLALLKQGDNLVASKFLFGNTYSLLKETLSGYGIEARFVDTADYGRLEAAIDGDTRLLLMETISNPQMVVPDFVKIAELARERQLILMVDGTATTPYLFPAKEFGVHVIIHSTTKFISGGATSVG
;
A
#
# COMPACT_ATOMS: atom_id res chain seq x y z
N MET A 1 8.96 15.01 8.48
CA MET A 1 7.78 14.26 8.98
C MET A 1 7.64 14.59 10.46
N ILE A 2 6.53 15.21 10.83
CA ILE A 2 6.30 15.71 12.19
C ILE A 2 5.82 14.51 13.02
N ASP A 3 6.67 14.02 13.93
CA ASP A 3 6.15 13.27 15.07
C ASP A 3 5.27 14.25 15.85
N THR A 4 3.96 14.06 15.77
CA THR A 4 3.01 14.94 16.47
C THR A 4 3.01 14.71 17.98
N GLY A 5 3.75 13.71 18.49
CA GLY A 5 3.73 13.28 19.90
C GLY A 5 2.39 12.69 20.33
N ARG A 6 1.47 12.49 19.39
CA ARG A 6 0.10 11.99 19.63
C ARG A 6 0.06 10.47 19.51
N ARG A 7 -0.78 9.85 20.35
CA ARG A 7 -1.05 8.41 20.32
C ARG A 7 -1.76 8.00 19.03
N PHE A 8 -1.64 6.73 18.67
CA PHE A 8 -2.21 6.18 17.44
C PHE A 8 -3.71 6.48 17.29
N GLU A 9 -4.48 6.28 18.35
CA GLU A 9 -5.94 6.42 18.35
C GLU A 9 -6.35 7.87 18.06
N THR A 10 -5.60 8.84 18.61
CA THR A 10 -5.81 10.26 18.33
C THR A 10 -5.56 10.55 16.85
N ARG A 11 -4.47 10.05 16.27
CA ARG A 11 -4.17 10.23 14.84
C ARG A 11 -5.22 9.54 13.94
N ALA A 12 -5.71 8.36 14.32
CA ALA A 12 -6.71 7.63 13.55
C ALA A 12 -8.06 8.38 13.47
N LEU A 13 -8.47 8.98 14.59
CA LEU A 13 -9.69 9.77 14.66
C LEU A 13 -9.54 11.13 13.97
N HIS A 14 -8.47 11.86 14.29
CA HIS A 14 -8.36 13.28 13.97
C HIS A 14 -7.42 13.62 12.81
N GLY A 15 -6.54 12.71 12.40
CA GLY A 15 -5.48 13.00 11.46
C GLY A 15 -4.39 13.92 12.04
N ASP A 16 -3.55 14.48 11.16
CA ASP A 16 -2.51 15.45 11.52
C ASP A 16 -3.04 16.89 11.58
N GLU A 17 -3.99 17.21 10.69
CA GLU A 17 -4.63 18.52 10.60
C GLU A 17 -5.72 18.67 11.67
N VAL A 18 -5.31 18.72 12.94
CA VAL A 18 -6.17 19.30 13.98
C VAL A 18 -6.06 20.82 13.84
N THR A 19 -6.79 21.37 12.88
CA THR A 19 -7.09 22.79 12.83
C THR A 19 -8.25 23.08 13.78
N GLU A 20 -8.37 24.31 14.29
CA GLU A 20 -9.51 24.68 15.15
C GLU A 20 -10.87 24.56 14.40
N ARG A 21 -10.83 24.48 13.05
CA ARG A 21 -12.01 24.47 12.17
C ARG A 21 -11.77 23.66 10.88
N ASN A 22 -12.73 22.80 10.53
CA ASN A 22 -12.72 22.01 9.29
C ASN A 22 -13.15 22.84 8.06
N GLU A 23 -12.50 23.97 7.80
CA GLU A 23 -12.92 24.94 6.77
C GLU A 23 -12.96 24.31 5.36
N ALA A 24 -12.02 23.41 5.05
CA ALA A 24 -11.99 22.66 3.79
C ALA A 24 -13.27 21.84 3.53
N ASN A 25 -14.02 21.50 4.57
CA ASN A 25 -15.28 20.76 4.51
C ASN A 25 -16.47 21.56 5.06
N HIS A 26 -16.40 22.89 5.00
CA HIS A 26 -17.45 23.79 5.51
C HIS A 26 -17.82 23.54 6.99
N ASN A 27 -16.82 23.20 7.82
CA ASN A 27 -16.95 22.89 9.25
C ASN A 27 -17.76 21.62 9.56
N ALA A 28 -17.97 20.73 8.59
CA ALA A 28 -18.57 19.43 8.85
C ALA A 28 -17.66 18.58 9.76
N LEU A 29 -18.27 17.89 10.74
CA LEU A 29 -17.54 16.97 11.62
C LEU A 29 -17.08 15.70 10.90
N ARG A 30 -17.90 15.21 9.96
CA ARG A 30 -17.54 14.08 9.08
C ARG A 30 -17.09 14.63 7.74
N PHE A 31 -16.04 14.03 7.17
CA PHE A 31 -15.60 14.37 5.82
C PHE A 31 -16.73 14.05 4.82
N PRO A 32 -17.14 14.99 3.94
CA PRO A 32 -18.22 14.76 2.98
C PRO A 32 -17.89 13.65 1.98
N VAL A 33 -18.92 12.96 1.49
CA VAL A 33 -18.77 11.98 0.39
C VAL A 33 -18.96 12.68 -0.95
N TYR A 34 -17.88 12.81 -1.70
CA TYR A 34 -17.88 13.38 -3.05
C TYR A 34 -18.18 12.30 -4.10
N ALA A 35 -19.46 12.08 -4.37
CA ALA A 35 -19.95 11.14 -5.40
C ALA A 35 -19.86 11.69 -6.85
N GLY A 36 -19.18 12.82 -7.05
CA GLY A 36 -18.95 13.43 -8.36
C GLY A 36 -17.81 12.76 -9.12
N VAL A 37 -17.87 12.81 -10.45
CA VAL A 37 -16.85 12.21 -11.33
C VAL A 37 -15.89 13.26 -11.91
N ALA A 38 -16.40 14.44 -12.26
CA ALA A 38 -15.63 15.56 -12.80
C ALA A 38 -15.73 16.77 -11.87
N PHE A 39 -14.73 17.64 -11.94
CA PHE A 39 -14.62 18.83 -11.11
C PHE A 39 -14.47 20.07 -12.01
N ASP A 40 -15.08 21.18 -11.57
CA ASP A 40 -15.10 22.42 -12.34
C ASP A 40 -13.82 23.24 -12.12
N PHE A 41 -13.47 24.07 -13.10
CA PHE A 41 -12.30 24.95 -13.08
C PHE A 41 -12.72 26.38 -13.38
N ALA A 42 -12.13 27.34 -12.68
CA ALA A 42 -12.47 28.76 -12.86
C ALA A 42 -12.11 29.30 -14.25
N THR A 43 -11.06 28.73 -14.87
CA THR A 43 -10.52 29.15 -16.17
C THR A 43 -10.07 27.95 -17.00
N ALA A 44 -9.99 28.11 -18.33
CA ALA A 44 -9.48 27.07 -19.22
C ALA A 44 -7.99 26.79 -18.96
N GLU A 45 -7.23 27.83 -18.61
CA GLU A 45 -5.82 27.75 -18.23
C GLU A 45 -5.63 26.92 -16.94
N ASP A 46 -6.50 27.09 -15.94
CA ASP A 46 -6.47 26.26 -14.72
C ASP A 46 -6.72 24.79 -15.02
N MET A 47 -7.66 24.50 -15.92
CA MET A 47 -7.94 23.14 -16.38
C MET A 47 -6.71 22.54 -17.09
N GLU A 48 -6.08 23.27 -18.01
CA GLU A 48 -4.86 22.81 -18.70
C GLU A 48 -3.75 22.47 -17.70
N LEU A 49 -3.49 23.34 -16.73
CA LEU A 49 -2.47 23.12 -15.71
C LEU A 49 -2.76 21.89 -14.84
N ALA A 50 -4.03 21.62 -14.53
CA ALA A 50 -4.43 20.43 -13.79
C ALA A 50 -4.20 19.14 -14.60
N PHE A 51 -4.63 19.10 -15.87
CA PHE A 51 -4.49 17.93 -16.73
C PHE A 51 -3.03 17.65 -17.15
N THR A 52 -2.17 18.67 -17.12
CA THR A 52 -0.73 18.53 -17.40
C THR A 52 0.11 18.31 -16.13
N HIS A 53 -0.53 18.10 -14.97
CA HIS A 53 0.12 17.88 -13.67
C HIS A 53 1.05 19.02 -13.21
N ARG A 54 0.82 20.24 -13.70
CA ARG A 54 1.57 21.45 -13.31
C ARG A 54 0.95 22.17 -12.13
N LYS A 55 -0.31 21.86 -11.81
CA LYS A 55 -1.04 22.35 -10.63
C LYS A 55 -1.82 21.19 -9.98
N PRO A 56 -1.66 20.94 -8.68
CA PRO A 56 -2.46 19.94 -7.98
C PRO A 56 -3.94 20.32 -7.99
N ALA A 57 -4.77 19.44 -8.53
CA ALA A 57 -6.22 19.58 -8.53
C ALA A 57 -6.89 18.23 -8.74
N HIS A 58 -8.11 18.08 -8.23
CA HIS A 58 -8.99 17.01 -8.65
C HIS A 58 -9.59 17.39 -10.01
N ALA A 59 -9.33 16.58 -11.03
CA ALA A 59 -9.92 16.77 -12.36
C ALA A 59 -10.94 15.69 -12.70
N TYR A 60 -10.63 14.44 -12.33
CA TYR A 60 -11.47 13.28 -12.62
C TYR A 60 -11.30 12.17 -11.59
N SER A 61 -12.40 11.68 -11.01
CA SER A 61 -12.43 10.76 -9.86
C SER A 61 -11.77 9.40 -10.09
N ARG A 62 -11.53 9.00 -11.35
CA ARG A 62 -10.73 7.80 -11.66
C ARG A 62 -9.27 7.93 -11.23
N ILE A 63 -8.73 9.15 -11.15
CA ILE A 63 -7.34 9.42 -10.79
C ILE A 63 -7.25 9.87 -9.34
N THR A 64 -8.02 10.91 -8.96
CA THR A 64 -8.10 11.40 -7.58
C THR A 64 -9.52 11.89 -7.26
N ASN A 65 -9.95 11.74 -6.01
CA ASN A 65 -11.24 12.20 -5.50
C ASN A 65 -11.04 12.72 -4.06
N PRO A 66 -11.68 13.83 -3.63
CA PRO A 66 -11.46 14.38 -2.29
C PRO A 66 -11.72 13.39 -1.15
N THR A 67 -12.76 12.54 -1.27
CA THR A 67 -13.09 11.52 -0.26
C THR A 67 -12.00 10.46 -0.18
N VAL A 68 -11.49 10.04 -1.34
CA VAL A 68 -10.44 9.02 -1.46
C VAL A 68 -9.11 9.58 -0.96
N GLU A 69 -8.76 10.81 -1.34
CA GLU A 69 -7.56 11.50 -0.88
C GLU A 69 -7.56 11.68 0.64
N HIS A 70 -8.72 11.99 1.23
CA HIS A 70 -8.84 12.06 2.69
C HIS A 70 -8.51 10.72 3.37
N PHE A 71 -8.97 9.60 2.80
CA PHE A 71 -8.62 8.27 3.26
C PHE A 71 -7.12 7.96 3.08
N GLU A 72 -6.55 8.26 1.90
CA GLU A 72 -5.13 8.06 1.58
C GLU A 72 -4.22 8.84 2.53
N LYS A 73 -4.52 10.12 2.78
CA LYS A 73 -3.76 10.96 3.73
C LYS A 73 -3.80 10.38 5.14
N LYS A 74 -4.97 9.90 5.58
CA LYS A 74 -5.11 9.27 6.90
C LYS A 74 -4.31 7.97 7.00
N LEU A 75 -4.38 7.11 6.00
CA LEU A 75 -3.61 5.86 6.01
C LEU A 75 -2.10 6.12 5.94
N THR A 76 -1.67 7.09 5.13
CA THR A 76 -0.27 7.54 5.05
C THR A 76 0.26 7.97 6.41
N LEU A 77 -0.52 8.76 7.14
CA LEU A 77 -0.19 9.16 8.51
C LEU A 77 -0.05 7.96 9.44
N LEU A 78 -1.02 7.04 9.42
CA LEU A 78 -1.02 5.90 10.34
C LEU A 78 0.14 4.93 10.09
N GLU A 79 0.54 4.74 8.83
CA GLU A 79 1.71 3.95 8.45
C GLU A 79 3.04 4.69 8.64
N GLY A 80 3.01 6.01 8.80
CA GLY A 80 4.22 6.84 8.81
C GLY A 80 4.98 6.85 7.47
N GLY A 81 4.29 6.48 6.38
CA GLY A 81 4.82 6.37 5.03
C GLY A 81 4.96 7.72 4.31
N LEU A 82 5.37 7.67 3.04
CA LEU A 82 5.49 8.87 2.20
C LEU A 82 4.16 9.28 1.54
N THR A 83 3.42 8.30 1.03
CA THR A 83 2.13 8.48 0.36
C THR A 83 1.37 7.16 0.34
N THR A 84 0.07 7.22 0.03
CA THR A 84 -0.83 6.08 -0.15
C THR A 84 -1.62 6.27 -1.43
N VAL A 85 -1.88 5.17 -2.14
CA VAL A 85 -2.83 5.14 -3.26
C VAL A 85 -3.90 4.11 -2.94
N ALA A 86 -5.15 4.55 -2.91
CA ALA A 86 -6.30 3.68 -2.67
C ALA A 86 -6.81 3.11 -4.00
N LEU A 87 -7.10 1.81 -3.99
CA LEU A 87 -7.56 1.07 -5.18
C LEU A 87 -8.82 0.27 -4.84
N SER A 88 -9.44 -0.31 -5.86
CA SER A 88 -10.76 -0.95 -5.75
C SER A 88 -10.80 -2.21 -4.86
N SER A 89 -9.64 -2.80 -4.55
CA SER A 89 -9.50 -3.95 -3.65
C SER A 89 -8.03 -4.14 -3.24
N GLY A 90 -7.77 -4.91 -2.19
CA GLY A 90 -6.42 -5.36 -1.86
C GLY A 90 -5.71 -6.11 -3.01
N MET A 91 -6.44 -6.90 -3.81
CA MET A 91 -5.85 -7.56 -4.99
C MET A 91 -5.51 -6.56 -6.10
N ALA A 92 -6.31 -5.52 -6.29
CA ALA A 92 -5.99 -4.43 -7.23
C ALA A 92 -4.75 -3.66 -6.74
N ALA A 93 -4.64 -3.40 -5.44
CA ALA A 93 -3.46 -2.78 -4.85
C ALA A 93 -2.19 -3.60 -5.07
N LEU A 94 -2.22 -4.89 -4.75
CA LEU A 94 -1.10 -5.77 -4.97
C LEU A 94 -0.72 -5.88 -6.46
N THR A 95 -1.70 -6.09 -7.34
CA THR A 95 -1.47 -6.23 -8.78
C THR A 95 -0.88 -4.95 -9.37
N ALA A 96 -1.44 -3.78 -9.04
CA ALA A 96 -0.95 -2.51 -9.54
C ALA A 96 0.48 -2.23 -9.05
N ALA A 97 0.78 -2.53 -7.78
CA ALA A 97 2.13 -2.37 -7.24
C ALA A 97 3.14 -3.29 -7.94
N LEU A 98 2.80 -4.56 -8.15
CA LEU A 98 3.67 -5.50 -8.84
C LEU A 98 3.91 -5.10 -10.31
N LEU A 99 2.86 -4.71 -11.05
CA LEU A 99 2.99 -4.27 -12.45
C LEU A 99 3.70 -2.91 -12.59
N ALA A 100 3.70 -2.07 -11.56
CA ALA A 100 4.46 -0.83 -11.55
C ALA A 100 5.97 -1.07 -11.34
N LEU A 101 6.34 -2.17 -10.69
CA LEU A 101 7.72 -2.46 -10.28
C LEU A 101 8.41 -3.54 -11.12
N LEU A 102 7.63 -4.42 -11.76
CA LEU A 102 8.12 -5.58 -12.48
C LEU A 102 7.74 -5.51 -13.96
N LYS A 103 8.66 -5.95 -14.81
CA LYS A 103 8.45 -6.13 -16.25
C LYS A 103 8.79 -7.56 -16.67
N GLN A 104 8.48 -7.90 -17.91
CA GLN A 104 8.86 -9.18 -18.50
C GLN A 104 10.37 -9.45 -18.31
N GLY A 105 10.70 -10.65 -17.83
CA GLY A 105 12.06 -11.09 -17.53
C GLY A 105 12.50 -10.86 -16.08
N ASP A 106 11.83 -9.99 -15.33
CA ASP A 106 12.10 -9.84 -13.91
C ASP A 106 11.53 -11.02 -13.10
N ASN A 107 12.08 -11.23 -11.91
CA ASN A 107 11.52 -12.16 -10.92
C ASN A 107 11.35 -11.53 -9.54
N LEU A 108 10.52 -12.17 -8.72
CA LEU A 108 10.39 -11.89 -7.29
C LEU A 108 10.56 -13.16 -6.46
N VAL A 109 11.02 -12.99 -5.22
CA VAL A 109 11.01 -14.07 -4.23
C VAL A 109 9.89 -13.81 -3.24
N ALA A 110 8.98 -14.76 -3.11
CA ALA A 110 7.80 -14.64 -2.26
C ALA A 110 7.78 -15.71 -1.17
N SER A 111 7.18 -15.41 -0.02
CA SER A 111 6.84 -16.42 0.97
C SER A 111 6.00 -17.53 0.33
N LYS A 112 6.21 -18.79 0.71
CA LYS A 112 5.30 -19.89 0.34
C LYS A 112 4.00 -19.86 1.17
N PHE A 113 3.96 -19.08 2.24
CA PHE A 113 2.81 -18.88 3.11
C PHE A 113 2.12 -17.56 2.75
N LEU A 114 1.25 -17.61 1.73
CA LEU A 114 0.51 -16.47 1.22
C LEU A 114 -0.98 -16.81 1.13
N PHE A 115 -1.80 -15.76 1.12
CA PHE A 115 -3.19 -15.83 0.73
C PHE A 115 -3.32 -16.49 -0.66
N GLY A 116 -4.29 -17.39 -0.80
CA GLY A 116 -4.43 -18.23 -1.99
C GLY A 116 -4.56 -17.45 -3.30
N ASN A 117 -5.26 -16.31 -3.30
CA ASN A 117 -5.38 -15.49 -4.52
C ASN A 117 -4.10 -14.70 -4.82
N THR A 118 -3.34 -14.33 -3.79
CA THR A 118 -1.99 -13.76 -3.97
C THR A 118 -1.08 -14.80 -4.61
N TYR A 119 -1.08 -16.03 -4.11
CA TYR A 119 -0.33 -17.13 -4.74
C TYR A 119 -0.76 -17.35 -6.19
N SER A 120 -2.06 -17.41 -6.48
CA SER A 120 -2.58 -17.61 -7.84
C SER A 120 -2.23 -16.46 -8.79
N LEU A 121 -2.31 -15.21 -8.33
CA LEU A 121 -1.88 -14.03 -9.08
C LEU A 121 -0.41 -14.18 -9.52
N LEU A 122 0.47 -14.50 -8.57
CA LEU A 122 1.90 -14.63 -8.81
C LEU A 122 2.23 -15.83 -9.71
N LYS A 123 1.65 -16.99 -9.43
CA LYS A 123 1.99 -18.25 -10.09
C LYS A 123 1.41 -18.34 -11.50
N GLU A 124 0.18 -17.88 -11.69
CA GLU A 124 -0.59 -18.09 -12.93
C GLU A 124 -0.70 -16.82 -13.77
N THR A 125 -1.12 -15.70 -13.17
CA THR A 125 -1.40 -14.48 -13.96
C THR A 125 -0.10 -13.76 -14.36
N LEU A 126 0.80 -13.52 -13.41
CA LEU A 126 2.05 -12.80 -13.69
C LEU A 126 3.05 -13.64 -14.50
N SER A 127 3.03 -14.96 -14.35
CA SER A 127 3.83 -15.85 -15.21
C SER A 127 3.42 -15.73 -16.68
N GLY A 128 2.13 -15.54 -16.96
CA GLY A 128 1.63 -15.20 -18.30
C GLY A 128 2.14 -13.87 -18.87
N TYR A 129 2.59 -12.95 -18.00
CA TYR A 129 3.27 -11.70 -18.39
C TYR A 129 4.79 -11.82 -18.40
N GLY A 130 5.34 -13.03 -18.21
CA GLY A 130 6.76 -13.30 -18.19
C GLY A 130 7.47 -12.78 -16.93
N ILE A 131 6.75 -12.67 -15.81
CA ILE A 131 7.29 -12.36 -14.49
C ILE A 131 7.30 -13.65 -13.67
N GLU A 132 8.48 -14.06 -13.19
CA GLU A 132 8.63 -15.29 -12.41
C GLU A 132 8.46 -15.01 -10.91
N ALA A 133 7.68 -15.85 -10.21
CA ALA A 133 7.62 -15.86 -8.76
C ALA A 133 8.27 -17.13 -8.18
N ARG A 134 9.25 -16.95 -7.30
CA ARG A 134 9.96 -18.04 -6.60
C ARG A 134 9.49 -18.11 -5.15
N PHE A 135 8.88 -19.24 -4.77
CA PHE A 135 8.27 -19.40 -3.46
C PHE A 135 9.23 -20.10 -2.49
N VAL A 136 9.52 -19.45 -1.35
CA VAL A 136 10.45 -19.96 -0.33
C VAL A 136 9.83 -19.90 1.07
N ASP A 137 10.34 -20.74 1.96
CA ASP A 137 10.11 -20.52 3.39
C ASP A 137 10.99 -19.37 3.86
N THR A 138 10.40 -18.30 4.39
CA THR A 138 11.16 -17.12 4.82
C THR A 138 12.02 -17.40 6.05
N ALA A 139 11.78 -18.49 6.78
CA ALA A 139 12.63 -18.94 7.86
C ALA A 139 13.90 -19.69 7.38
N ASP A 140 13.92 -20.18 6.14
CA ASP A 140 15.08 -20.82 5.52
C ASP A 140 15.88 -19.79 4.73
N TYR A 141 16.73 -19.04 5.45
CA TYR A 141 17.55 -17.98 4.86
C TYR A 141 18.47 -18.46 3.74
N GLY A 142 19.00 -19.69 3.85
CA GLY A 142 19.83 -20.26 2.79
C GLY A 142 19.07 -20.41 1.48
N ARG A 143 17.81 -20.87 1.55
CA ARG A 143 16.93 -20.93 0.36
C ARG A 143 16.46 -19.56 -0.11
N LEU A 144 16.17 -18.64 0.82
CA LEU A 144 15.80 -17.27 0.48
C LEU A 144 16.92 -16.59 -0.33
N GLU A 145 18.16 -16.67 0.14
CA GLU A 145 19.32 -16.11 -0.56
C GLU A 145 19.59 -16.82 -1.90
N ALA A 146 19.50 -18.15 -1.94
CA ALA A 146 19.73 -18.91 -3.16
C ALA A 146 18.68 -18.67 -4.25
N ALA A 147 17.48 -18.19 -3.89
CA ALA A 147 16.43 -17.85 -4.84
C ALA A 147 16.62 -16.47 -5.51
N ILE A 148 17.55 -15.65 -5.01
CA ILE A 148 17.84 -14.30 -5.52
C ILE A 148 18.91 -14.39 -6.62
N ASP A 149 18.67 -13.72 -7.74
CA ASP A 149 19.62 -13.57 -8.85
C ASP A 149 19.68 -12.12 -9.36
N GLY A 150 20.30 -11.92 -10.53
CA GLY A 150 20.46 -10.59 -11.15
C GLY A 150 19.15 -9.97 -11.67
N ASP A 151 18.10 -10.77 -11.85
CA ASP A 151 16.79 -10.34 -12.34
C ASP A 151 15.75 -10.22 -11.22
N THR A 152 16.10 -10.60 -9.99
CA THR A 152 15.25 -10.37 -8.82
C THR A 152 15.10 -8.88 -8.55
N ARG A 153 13.86 -8.43 -8.30
CA ARG A 153 13.57 -7.01 -7.97
C ARG A 153 12.99 -6.80 -6.59
N LEU A 154 12.25 -7.78 -6.06
CA LEU A 154 11.57 -7.61 -4.78
C LEU A 154 11.36 -8.91 -4.01
N LEU A 155 11.22 -8.74 -2.70
CA LEU A 155 10.77 -9.76 -1.75
C LEU A 155 9.32 -9.46 -1.36
N LEU A 156 8.47 -10.50 -1.34
CA LEU A 156 7.05 -10.38 -0.98
C LEU A 156 6.64 -11.35 0.13
N MET A 157 6.02 -10.85 1.19
CA MET A 157 5.48 -11.66 2.30
C MET A 157 4.32 -10.99 3.00
N GLU A 158 3.64 -11.74 3.86
CA GLU A 158 2.62 -11.19 4.78
C GLU A 158 3.27 -10.93 6.14
N THR A 159 2.77 -9.91 6.84
CA THR A 159 3.12 -9.64 8.25
C THR A 159 2.91 -10.87 9.14
N ILE A 160 1.81 -11.59 8.88
CA ILE A 160 1.51 -12.90 9.45
C ILE A 160 0.66 -13.67 8.45
N SER A 161 1.09 -14.89 8.10
CA SER A 161 0.40 -15.69 7.10
C SER A 161 -0.94 -16.21 7.62
N ASN A 162 -1.95 -16.31 6.77
CA ASN A 162 -3.21 -17.00 7.07
C ASN A 162 -3.36 -18.26 6.20
N PRO A 163 -3.62 -19.46 6.75
CA PRO A 163 -3.95 -19.77 8.15
C PRO A 163 -2.78 -20.27 9.02
N GLN A 164 -1.57 -20.41 8.48
CA GLN A 164 -0.46 -21.02 9.23
C GLN A 164 0.13 -20.12 10.34
N MET A 165 -0.25 -18.85 10.41
CA MET A 165 0.21 -17.89 11.43
C MET A 165 1.74 -17.74 11.52
N VAL A 166 2.44 -17.94 10.40
CA VAL A 166 3.89 -17.74 10.29
C VAL A 166 4.20 -16.25 10.24
N VAL A 167 5.11 -15.81 11.10
CA VAL A 167 5.62 -14.43 11.16
C VAL A 167 7.06 -14.42 10.66
N PRO A 168 7.37 -13.75 9.54
CA PRO A 168 8.73 -13.59 9.06
C PRO A 168 9.60 -12.78 10.03
N ASP A 169 10.90 -13.10 10.12
CA ASP A 169 11.87 -12.26 10.85
C ASP A 169 12.29 -11.09 9.94
N PHE A 170 11.49 -10.02 10.04
CA PHE A 170 11.59 -8.82 9.22
C PHE A 170 12.89 -8.05 9.40
N VAL A 171 13.56 -8.15 10.56
CA VAL A 171 14.86 -7.49 10.78
C VAL A 171 15.88 -8.06 9.80
N LYS A 172 16.04 -9.38 9.78
CA LYS A 172 16.99 -10.03 8.85
C LYS A 172 16.57 -9.92 7.40
N ILE A 173 15.28 -9.99 7.11
CA ILE A 173 14.77 -9.87 5.74
C ILE A 173 15.02 -8.46 5.20
N ALA A 174 14.81 -7.42 6.01
CA ALA A 174 15.09 -6.05 5.60
C ALA A 174 16.59 -5.80 5.41
N GLU A 175 17.45 -6.40 6.24
CA GLU A 175 18.90 -6.40 6.05
C GLU A 175 19.29 -7.03 4.72
N LEU A 176 18.78 -8.24 4.42
CA LEU A 176 19.02 -8.92 3.15
C LEU A 176 18.52 -8.10 1.95
N ALA A 177 17.30 -7.55 2.04
CA ALA A 177 16.73 -6.72 0.98
C ALA A 177 17.63 -5.51 0.70
N ARG A 178 18.12 -4.83 1.75
CA ARG A 178 19.04 -3.70 1.63
C ARG A 178 20.38 -4.10 1.00
N GLU A 179 20.97 -5.20 1.44
CA GLU A 179 22.25 -5.70 0.92
C GLU A 179 22.17 -6.08 -0.57
N ARG A 180 21.03 -6.64 -0.99
CA ARG A 180 20.77 -7.05 -2.36
C ARG A 180 20.10 -5.97 -3.22
N GLN A 181 19.85 -4.78 -2.64
CA GLN A 181 19.15 -3.66 -3.30
C GLN A 181 17.76 -4.05 -3.84
N LEU A 182 17.05 -4.91 -3.11
CA LEU A 182 15.70 -5.37 -3.43
C LEU A 182 14.65 -4.56 -2.69
N ILE A 183 13.48 -4.41 -3.32
CA ILE A 183 12.31 -3.82 -2.67
C ILE A 183 11.71 -4.86 -1.71
N LEU A 184 11.50 -4.48 -0.46
CA LEU A 184 10.72 -5.27 0.50
C LEU A 184 9.26 -4.82 0.44
N MET A 185 8.40 -5.66 -0.15
CA MET A 185 6.95 -5.48 -0.20
C MET A 185 6.28 -6.40 0.83
N VAL A 186 5.38 -5.85 1.63
CA VAL A 186 4.71 -6.60 2.70
C VAL A 186 3.20 -6.42 2.62
N ASP A 187 2.44 -7.49 2.81
CA ASP A 187 1.00 -7.43 3.06
C ASP A 187 0.76 -7.24 4.58
N GLY A 188 0.30 -6.05 4.93
CA GLY A 188 0.00 -5.61 6.30
C GLY A 188 -1.46 -5.83 6.72
N THR A 189 -2.27 -6.51 5.90
CA THR A 189 -3.72 -6.59 6.08
C THR A 189 -4.12 -7.08 7.48
N ALA A 190 -3.44 -8.11 7.99
CA ALA A 190 -3.83 -8.77 9.23
C ALA A 190 -3.43 -8.00 10.49
N THR A 191 -2.27 -7.35 10.47
CA THR A 191 -1.74 -6.60 11.63
C THR A 191 -2.24 -5.16 11.65
N THR A 192 -2.58 -4.60 10.49
CA THR A 192 -2.90 -3.17 10.29
C THR A 192 -1.71 -2.25 10.67
N PRO A 193 -1.80 -0.93 10.42
CA PRO A 193 -0.76 0.00 10.88
C PRO A 193 -0.62 0.05 12.42
N TYR A 194 -1.59 -0.49 13.17
CA TYR A 194 -1.58 -0.47 14.63
C TYR A 194 -0.58 -1.45 15.26
N LEU A 195 -0.48 -2.67 14.71
CA LEU A 195 0.36 -3.73 15.31
C LEU A 195 1.73 -3.87 14.62
N PHE A 196 1.85 -3.44 13.35
CA PHE A 196 3.07 -3.59 12.58
C PHE A 196 3.51 -2.25 11.98
N PRO A 197 4.43 -1.52 12.62
CA PRO A 197 4.97 -0.27 12.09
C PRO A 197 5.92 -0.56 10.93
N ALA A 198 5.39 -0.71 9.72
CA ALA A 198 6.11 -1.22 8.55
C ALA A 198 7.44 -0.49 8.27
N LYS A 199 7.44 0.84 8.44
CA LYS A 199 8.63 1.68 8.26
C LYS A 199 9.77 1.35 9.21
N GLU A 200 9.47 0.99 10.46
CA GLU A 200 10.49 0.64 11.47
C GLU A 200 11.17 -0.69 11.12
N PHE A 201 10.46 -1.56 10.40
CA PHE A 201 10.96 -2.85 9.90
C PHE A 201 11.59 -2.77 8.50
N GLY A 202 11.87 -1.57 7.97
CA GLY A 202 12.53 -1.41 6.67
C GLY A 202 11.68 -1.84 5.47
N VAL A 203 10.35 -1.88 5.62
CA VAL A 203 9.43 -2.14 4.53
C VAL A 203 9.39 -0.95 3.58
N HIS A 204 9.53 -1.22 2.29
CA HIS A 204 9.50 -0.19 1.24
C HIS A 204 8.08 0.05 0.71
N VAL A 205 7.29 -1.02 0.58
CA VAL A 205 5.89 -0.96 0.13
C VAL A 205 5.03 -1.82 1.05
N ILE A 206 4.02 -1.23 1.69
CA ILE A 206 3.02 -1.94 2.49
C ILE A 206 1.71 -1.99 1.70
N ILE A 207 1.10 -3.16 1.61
CA ILE A 207 -0.19 -3.40 0.95
C ILE A 207 -1.22 -3.75 2.02
N HIS A 208 -2.44 -3.24 1.85
CA HIS A 208 -3.58 -3.59 2.70
C HIS A 208 -4.78 -3.99 1.85
N SER A 209 -5.49 -5.03 2.27
CA SER A 209 -6.90 -5.18 1.95
C SER A 209 -7.74 -4.52 3.04
N THR A 210 -8.23 -3.32 2.75
CA THR A 210 -9.07 -2.57 3.68
C THR A 210 -10.44 -3.23 3.88
N THR A 211 -10.82 -4.14 2.96
CA THR A 211 -11.99 -5.04 3.09
C THR A 211 -12.01 -5.79 4.42
N LYS A 212 -10.85 -6.03 5.04
CA LYS A 212 -10.72 -6.78 6.28
C LYS A 212 -10.86 -5.86 7.50
N PHE A 213 -9.80 -5.73 8.27
CA PHE A 213 -9.81 -5.10 9.58
C PHE A 213 -10.11 -3.60 9.52
N ILE A 214 -9.61 -2.90 8.50
CA ILE A 214 -9.80 -1.44 8.36
C ILE A 214 -11.27 -1.07 8.16
N SER A 215 -12.02 -1.83 7.36
CA SER A 215 -13.47 -1.62 7.18
C SER A 215 -14.32 -2.17 8.34
N GLY A 216 -13.72 -2.88 9.30
CA GLY A 216 -14.43 -3.53 10.40
C GLY A 216 -15.10 -4.86 10.03
N GLY A 217 -14.66 -5.51 8.95
CA GLY A 217 -15.13 -6.85 8.56
C GLY A 217 -16.15 -6.86 7.41
N ALA A 218 -15.68 -6.60 6.19
CA ALA A 218 -16.41 -6.76 4.93
C ALA A 218 -17.63 -5.83 4.72
N THR A 219 -17.58 -4.62 5.27
CA THR A 219 -18.61 -3.59 5.01
C THR A 219 -18.38 -2.85 3.68
N SER A 220 -17.15 -2.87 3.17
CA SER A 220 -16.77 -2.26 1.90
C SER A 220 -15.58 -3.02 1.31
N VAL A 221 -15.56 -3.19 -0.01
CA VAL A 221 -14.39 -3.78 -0.70
C VAL A 221 -13.33 -2.70 -0.88
N GLY A 222 -12.09 -3.07 -0.59
CA GLY A 222 -10.89 -2.25 -0.67
C GLY A 222 -9.67 -2.95 -0.08
#